data_AF-A0A5Q0CH42-F1
#
_entry.id   AF-A0A5Q0CH42-F1
#
_cell.length_a   1.000
_cell.length_b   1.000
_cell.length_c   1.000
_cell.angle_alpha   90.00
_cell.angle_beta   90.00
_cell.angle_gamma   90.00
#
_symmetry.space_group_name_H-M   'P 1'
#
loop_
_entity.id
_entity.type
_entity.pdbx_description
1 polymer ?
#
loop_
_entity_poly.entity_id
_entity_poly.type
_entity_poly.pdbx_seq_one_letter_code
_entity_poly.pdbx_strand_id
1 'polypeptide(L)' 'MPPSGDGANIAMFDGAELAKAILAHPDNPELALATYEELMFCRSHAAAADAREVVDLCLGDKAPHSLVDFFAQPRGIS' A
#
# COMPACT_ATOMS: atom_id res chain seq x y z
N MET A 1 5.34 -5.68 3.49
CA MET A 1 4.18 -5.86 2.59
C MET A 1 4.40 -7.14 1.79
N PRO A 2 3.44 -8.08 1.74
CA PRO A 2 3.47 -9.20 0.80
C PRO A 2 3.53 -8.70 -0.66
N PRO A 3 4.10 -9.46 -1.61
CA PRO A 3 4.09 -9.05 -3.02
C PRO A 3 2.66 -9.12 -3.58
N SER A 4 2.00 -7.97 -3.70
CA SER A 4 0.65 -7.83 -4.30
C SER A 4 0.65 -7.12 -5.66
N GLY A 5 1.79 -6.57 -6.09
CA GLY A 5 1.95 -5.86 -7.37
C GLY A 5 2.25 -4.36 -7.24
N ASP A 6 1.94 -3.74 -6.10
CA ASP A 6 2.06 -2.27 -5.96
C ASP A 6 3.42 -1.76 -5.50
N GLY A 7 4.30 -2.65 -5.02
CA GLY A 7 5.54 -2.26 -4.32
C GLY A 7 6.44 -1.33 -5.13
N ALA A 8 6.61 -1.57 -6.43
CA ALA A 8 7.46 -0.73 -7.28
C ALA A 8 6.86 0.67 -7.49
N ASN A 9 5.55 0.75 -7.73
CA ASN A 9 4.84 2.02 -7.89
C ASN A 9 4.89 2.85 -6.60
N ILE A 10 4.67 2.19 -5.45
CA ILE A 10 4.74 2.84 -4.13
C ILE A 10 6.15 3.36 -3.87
N ALA A 11 7.20 2.57 -4.13
CA ALA A 11 8.58 3.01 -3.92
C ALA A 11 8.97 4.22 -4.78
N MET A 12 8.52 4.26 -6.05
CA MET A 12 8.73 5.42 -6.92
C MET A 12 7.98 6.66 -6.42
N PHE A 13 6.75 6.49 -5.96
CA PHE A 13 5.95 7.57 -5.39
C PHE A 13 6.60 8.12 -4.12
N ASP A 14 7.07 7.24 -3.23
CA ASP A 14 7.79 7.61 -2.01
C ASP A 14 9.07 8.39 -2.28
N GLY A 15 9.85 7.98 -3.28
CA GLY A 15 11.02 8.72 -3.70
C GLY A 15 10.69 10.15 -4.15
N ALA A 16 9.58 10.33 -4.88
CA ALA A 16 9.13 11.65 -5.33
C ALA A 16 8.64 12.53 -4.16
N GLU A 17 7.85 11.97 -3.24
CA GLU A 17 7.34 12.72 -2.08
C GLU A 17 8.46 13.09 -1.10
N LEU A 18 9.40 12.19 -0.84
CA LEU A 18 10.57 12.49 -0.01
C LEU A 18 11.43 13.59 -0.63
N ALA A 19 11.67 13.54 -1.95
CA ALA A 19 12.41 14.60 -2.64
C ALA A 19 11.74 15.97 -2.49
N LYS A 20 10.40 16.03 -2.59
CA LYS A 20 9.65 17.27 -2.36
C LYS A 20 9.79 17.77 -0.92
N ALA A 21 9.71 16.89 0.07
CA ALA A 21 9.87 17.26 1.48
C ALA A 21 11.27 17.81 1.77
N ILE A 22 12.31 17.19 1.20
CA ILE A 22 13.70 17.69 1.30
C ILE A 22 13.84 19.08 0.67
N LEU A 23 13.27 19.30 -0.52
CA LEU A 23 13.32 20.62 -1.18
C LEU A 23 12.56 21.70 -0.40
N ALA A 24 11.51 21.35 0.34
CA ALA A 24 10.76 22.27 1.19
C ALA A 24 11.49 22.61 2.50
N HIS A 25 12.39 21.74 2.97
CA HIS A 25 13.12 21.87 4.22
C HIS A 25 14.64 21.60 4.04
N PRO A 26 15.35 22.36 3.20
CA PRO A 26 16.72 22.04 2.78
C PRO A 26 17.75 22.04 3.93
N ASP A 27 17.52 22.85 4.96
CA ASP A 27 18.40 22.96 6.14
C ASP A 27 17.88 22.17 7.35
N ASN A 28 16.78 21.42 7.20
CA ASN A 28 16.15 20.68 8.29
C ASN A 28 15.69 19.28 7.83
N PRO A 29 16.61 18.32 7.70
CA PRO A 29 16.29 16.97 7.24
C PRO A 29 15.33 16.23 8.17
N GLU A 30 15.37 16.47 9.48
CA GLU A 30 14.45 15.85 10.44
C GLU A 30 13.00 16.30 10.20
N LEU A 31 12.79 17.59 9.92
CA LEU A 31 11.46 18.09 9.56
C LEU A 31 11.00 17.57 8.20
N ALA A 32 11.91 17.45 7.22
CA ALA A 32 11.62 16.85 5.93
C ALA A 32 11.14 15.39 6.09
N LEU A 33 11.88 14.60 6.87
CA LEU A 33 11.55 13.21 7.14
C LEU A 33 10.21 13.09 7.85
N ALA A 34 10.00 13.84 8.94
CA ALA A 34 8.74 13.79 9.68
C ALA A 34 7.52 14.12 8.80
N THR A 35 7.64 15.13 7.95
CA THR A 35 6.57 15.55 7.02
C THR A 35 6.26 14.47 5.99
N TYR A 36 7.29 13.84 5.43
CA TYR A 36 7.12 12.73 4.48
C TYR A 36 6.55 11.47 5.18
N GLU A 37 7.09 11.11 6.33
CA GLU A 37 6.73 9.90 7.08
C GLU A 37 5.29 9.93 7.58
N GLU A 38 4.76 11.08 8.00
CA GLU A 38 3.37 11.24 8.41
C GLU A 38 2.40 10.75 7.31
N LEU A 39 2.65 11.11 6.05
CA LEU A 39 1.84 10.68 4.91
C LEU A 39 2.18 9.25 4.47
N MET A 40 3.47 8.88 4.47
CA MET A 40 3.93 7.56 4.04
C MET A 40 3.40 6.45 4.95
N PHE A 41 3.37 6.64 6.27
CA PHE A 41 2.90 5.61 7.19
C PHE A 41 1.42 5.30 7.00
N CYS A 42 0.56 6.31 6.88
CA CYS A 42 -0.87 6.11 6.63
C CYS A 42 -1.10 5.29 5.35
N ARG A 43 -0.43 5.66 4.25
CA ARG A 43 -0.58 4.95 2.98
C ARG A 43 0.02 3.55 3.01
N SER A 44 1.17 3.36 3.66
CA SER A 44 1.83 2.06 3.78
C SER A 44 1.02 1.07 4.62
N HIS A 45 0.34 1.56 5.65
CA HIS A 45 -0.56 0.73 6.44
C HIS A 45 -1.74 0.21 5.62
N ALA A 46 -2.39 1.10 4.84
CA ALA A 46 -3.47 0.72 3.93
C ALA A 46 -3.00 -0.30 2.88
N ALA A 47 -1.88 0.00 2.19
CA ALA A 47 -1.33 -0.90 1.18
C ALA A 47 -0.95 -2.28 1.74
N ALA A 48 -0.48 -2.35 3.00
CA ALA A 48 -0.17 -3.62 3.65
C ALA A 48 -1.43 -4.45 3.97
N ALA A 49 -2.52 -3.80 4.37
CA ALA A 49 -3.80 -4.46 4.61
C ALA A 49 -4.39 -5.03 3.30
N ASP A 50 -4.44 -4.21 2.25
CA ASP A 50 -4.95 -4.60 0.93
C ASP A 50 -4.11 -5.74 0.33
N ALA A 51 -2.77 -5.62 0.40
CA ALA A 51 -1.87 -6.67 -0.07
C ALA A 51 -2.09 -7.98 0.68
N ARG A 52 -2.37 -7.93 1.99
CA ARG A 52 -2.64 -9.12 2.78
C ARG A 52 -3.95 -9.78 2.35
N GLU A 53 -5.00 -9.00 2.12
CA GLU A 53 -6.29 -9.51 1.66
C GLU A 53 -6.17 -10.21 0.31
N VAL A 54 -5.53 -9.56 -0.68
CA VAL A 54 -5.35 -10.14 -2.02
C VAL A 54 -4.51 -11.41 -1.98
N VAL A 55 -3.42 -11.41 -1.20
CA VAL A 55 -2.56 -12.60 -1.07
C VAL A 55 -3.29 -13.74 -0.36
N ASP A 56 -4.07 -13.45 0.69
CA ASP A 56 -4.84 -14.49 1.39
C ASP A 56 -5.97 -15.06 0.51
N LEU A 57 -6.64 -14.19 -0.27
CA LEU A 57 -7.67 -14.60 -1.22
C LEU A 57 -7.12 -15.58 -2.27
N CYS A 58 -5.93 -15.31 -2.80
CA CYS A 58 -5.33 -16.08 -3.89
C CYS A 58 -4.47 -17.27 -3.42
N LEU A 59 -3.83 -17.18 -2.26
CA LEU A 59 -2.77 -18.09 -1.80
C LEU A 59 -2.93 -18.54 -0.35
N GLY A 60 -4.00 -18.16 0.35
CA GLY A 60 -4.29 -18.58 1.72
C GLY A 60 -4.84 -20.01 1.81
N ASP A 61 -5.15 -20.46 3.03
CA ASP A 61 -5.52 -21.85 3.33
C ASP A 61 -6.76 -22.35 2.57
N LYS A 62 -7.65 -21.42 2.16
CA LYS A 62 -8.86 -21.72 1.41
C LYS A 62 -8.70 -21.59 -0.11
N ALA A 63 -7.51 -21.26 -0.60
CA ALA A 63 -7.28 -21.16 -2.04
C ALA A 63 -7.40 -22.55 -2.72
N PRO A 64 -7.97 -22.63 -3.94
CA PRO A 64 -8.51 -21.54 -4.74
C PRO A 64 -10.00 -21.23 -4.44
N HIS A 65 -10.66 -21.95 -3.52
CA HIS A 65 -12.09 -21.81 -3.26
C HIS A 65 -12.47 -20.40 -2.78
N SER A 66 -11.64 -19.77 -1.95
CA SER A 66 -11.80 -18.36 -1.54
C SER A 66 -11.96 -17.41 -2.72
N LEU A 67 -11.14 -17.57 -3.77
CA LEU A 67 -11.22 -16.75 -4.98
C LEU A 67 -12.49 -17.05 -5.80
N VAL A 68 -12.88 -18.33 -5.89
CA VAL A 68 -14.13 -18.73 -6.57
C VAL A 68 -15.34 -18.12 -5.85
N ASP A 69 -15.37 -18.22 -4.52
CA ASP A 69 -16.46 -17.70 -3.69
C ASP A 69 -16.59 -16.17 -3.81
N PHE A 70 -15.47 -15.45 -3.89
CA PHE A 70 -15.45 -14.00 -4.13
C PHE A 70 -16.17 -13.61 -5.43
N PHE A 71 -15.94 -14.35 -6.52
CA PHE A 71 -16.61 -14.10 -7.80
C PHE A 71 -18.03 -14.67 -7.91
N ALA A 72 -18.34 -15.70 -7.14
CA ALA A 72 -19.66 -16.36 -7.13
C ALA A 72 -20.72 -15.60 -6.32
N GLN A 73 -20.31 -14.66 -5.45
CA GLN A 73 -21.24 -13.80 -4.73
C GLN A 73 -21.98 -12.86 -5.70
N PRO A 74 -23.32 -12.80 -5.68
CA PRO A 74 -24.06 -11.82 -6.45
C PRO A 74 -23.66 -10.42 -5.96
N ARG A 75 -23.04 -9.62 -6.83
CA ARG A 75 -22.69 -8.23 -6.53
C ARG A 75 -23.97 -7.47 -6.15
N GLY A 76 -24.14 -7.19 -4.87
CA GLY A 76 -25.08 -6.17 -4.41
C GLY A 76 -24.61 -4.84 -4.96
N ILE A 77 -25.22 -4.39 -6.05
CA ILE A 77 -25.11 -3.02 -6.52
C ILE A 77 -25.80 -2.17 -5.44
N SER A 78 -25.03 -1.42 -4.67
CA SER A 78 -25.48 -0.27 -3.90
C SER A 78 -24.60 0.92 -4.18
#